data_AF-A0A9P0HCM6-F1
#
_entry.id   AF-A0A9P0HCM6-F1
#
_cell.length_a   1.000
_cell.length_b   1.000
_cell.length_c   1.000
_cell.angle_alpha   90.00
_cell.angle_beta   90.00
_cell.angle_gamma   90.00
#
_symmetry.space_group_name_H-M   'P 1'
#
loop_
_entity.id
_entity.type
_entity.pdbx_description
1 polymer ?
#
loop_
_entity_poly.entity_id
_entity_poly.type
_entity_poly.pdbx_seq_one_letter_code
_entity_poly.pdbx_strand_id
1 'polypeptide(L)'
;MEKSEENNFDLVYHTLKDIGCCQMCCLRFIGEKTSYSYLNVEEIIKKREIILNEKAITGNKIQKDNACAACLGLIQKPYCDIIVERVLKDLEEADYDCDTFNIALTLPVSFQLRAHSMFLYLQSKYPKFSNFHFPLGVVTVGVKDVWKWVFTPVIAKLQNKKFSTSSDLTITVALKYADEEKECISLFSMFPDKFSRTKNRKNQGSFDNFSRKSAETSLKIVDSDKFSECYAVPPVIPDSNIVYDSITMLHSSVYIAGRYNKLSRVLPQTPWLINGERKLEGSVEELISGPMKRIIKSQDTRFAASGREDVDVRTLGRGRPFYVEHIDPHRVQIDFGTMRQLEDDINKEANGEVFVRDLQFIDKSALEMLKVGEETKTKEYRALCFLLDPKERDNCNNRLKDLSSQFPVKLQQATPIRVLHRRPVAVRERTIHWLKTTLLREDKDVFTISLNTQAGTYIKEFIHGDFGRTKPCLGELLGGIDVDILALDVEDVLLDWPPEVSSKKEQLSES
;
A
#
# COMPACT_ATOMS: atom_id res chain seq x y z
N MET A 1 17.97 25.01 -51.57
CA MET A 1 16.65 25.11 -50.92
C MET A 1 16.90 25.41 -49.46
N GLU A 2 16.61 26.62 -49.00
CA GLU A 2 16.63 26.93 -47.56
C GLU A 2 15.61 26.02 -46.87
N LYS A 3 16.06 25.23 -45.88
CA LYS A 3 15.14 24.48 -45.01
C LYS A 3 14.26 25.50 -44.29
N SER A 4 12.96 25.22 -44.15
CA SER A 4 12.10 26.04 -43.30
C SER A 4 12.69 26.13 -41.89
N GLU A 5 12.58 27.29 -41.23
CA GLU A 5 13.13 27.51 -39.89
C GLU A 5 12.68 26.45 -38.86
N GLU A 6 11.51 25.86 -39.07
CA GLU A 6 10.92 24.77 -38.27
C GLU A 6 11.66 23.43 -38.42
N ASN A 7 12.44 23.24 -39.48
CA ASN A 7 13.16 22.01 -39.82
C ASN A 7 14.69 22.19 -39.77
N ASN A 8 15.18 23.27 -39.18
CA ASN A 8 16.63 23.53 -39.08
C ASN A 8 17.27 22.79 -37.89
N PHE A 9 17.17 21.45 -37.90
CA PHE A 9 17.68 20.56 -36.85
C PHE A 9 19.18 20.72 -36.61
N ASP A 10 19.96 20.93 -37.67
CA ASP A 10 21.42 21.11 -37.62
C ASP A 10 21.81 22.35 -36.80
N LEU A 11 21.25 23.52 -37.14
CA LEU A 11 21.53 24.77 -36.44
C LEU A 11 21.14 24.71 -34.95
N VAL A 12 19.97 24.16 -34.64
CA VAL A 12 19.50 24.03 -33.25
C VAL A 12 20.36 23.03 -32.49
N TYR A 13 20.72 21.89 -33.09
CA TYR A 13 21.60 20.89 -32.49
C TYR A 13 22.97 21.45 -32.14
N HIS A 14 23.62 22.18 -33.07
CA HIS A 14 24.92 22.80 -32.82
C HIS A 14 24.84 23.90 -31.75
N THR A 15 23.79 24.72 -31.76
CA THR A 15 23.55 25.68 -30.68
C THR A 15 23.44 25.00 -29.32
N LEU A 16 22.74 23.86 -29.23
CA LEU A 16 22.62 23.10 -28.00
C LEU A 16 23.98 22.50 -27.57
N LYS A 17 24.78 22.03 -28.52
CA LYS A 17 26.14 21.54 -28.26
C LYS A 17 27.05 22.64 -27.71
N ASP A 18 26.97 23.84 -28.25
CA ASP A 18 27.81 24.99 -27.85
C ASP A 18 27.52 25.46 -26.43
N ILE A 19 26.27 25.34 -25.97
CA ILE A 19 25.88 25.65 -24.59
C ILE A 19 26.07 24.46 -23.63
N GLY A 20 26.77 23.41 -24.05
CA GLY A 20 27.17 22.30 -23.19
C GLY A 20 26.14 21.17 -23.04
N CYS A 21 25.23 20.97 -24.00
CA CYS A 21 24.38 19.78 -23.99
C CYS A 21 25.13 18.51 -24.44
N CYS A 22 24.80 17.37 -23.82
CA CYS A 22 25.14 16.05 -24.37
C CYS A 22 24.25 15.72 -25.57
N GLN A 23 24.69 14.77 -26.41
CA GLN A 23 23.96 14.40 -27.64
C GLN A 23 22.51 13.99 -27.37
N MET A 24 22.28 13.23 -26.29
CA MET A 24 20.94 12.79 -25.89
C MET A 24 20.04 13.95 -25.48
N CYS A 25 20.58 14.95 -24.78
CA CYS A 25 19.86 16.18 -24.51
C CYS A 25 19.61 16.97 -25.79
N CYS A 26 20.57 17.04 -26.72
CA CYS A 26 20.33 17.68 -28.00
C CYS A 26 19.13 17.04 -28.73
N LEU A 27 19.04 15.70 -28.79
CA LEU A 27 17.88 15.00 -29.36
C LEU A 27 16.55 15.38 -28.67
N ARG A 28 16.53 15.47 -27.33
CA ARG A 28 15.35 15.93 -26.56
C ARG A 28 14.90 17.33 -26.96
N PHE A 29 15.86 18.24 -27.09
CA PHE A 29 15.60 19.65 -27.34
C PHE A 29 15.42 20.00 -28.83
N ILE A 30 15.74 19.08 -29.75
CA ILE A 30 15.31 19.18 -31.16
C ILE A 30 13.96 18.48 -31.41
N GLY A 31 13.32 17.94 -30.38
CA GLY A 31 11.95 17.43 -30.46
C GLY A 31 11.81 15.94 -30.76
N GLU A 32 12.84 15.12 -30.57
CA GLU A 32 12.73 13.65 -30.71
C GLU A 32 11.87 13.03 -29.59
N LYS A 33 10.88 12.21 -29.97
CA LYS A 33 9.81 11.73 -29.06
C LYS A 33 9.79 10.24 -28.76
N THR A 34 10.65 9.45 -29.41
CA THR A 34 10.54 7.98 -29.38
C THR A 34 11.75 7.33 -28.71
N SER A 35 11.55 6.20 -28.04
CA SER A 35 12.64 5.37 -27.48
C SER A 35 13.67 4.98 -28.54
N TYR A 36 13.22 4.68 -29.77
CA TYR A 36 14.09 4.38 -30.91
C TYR A 36 15.12 5.47 -31.14
N SER A 37 14.74 6.74 -31.02
CA SER A 37 15.64 7.86 -31.28
C SER A 37 16.83 7.90 -30.32
N TYR A 38 16.60 7.49 -29.07
CA TYR A 38 17.60 7.50 -28.00
C TYR A 38 18.43 6.22 -27.94
N LEU A 39 17.91 5.11 -28.48
CA LEU A 39 18.66 3.88 -28.65
C LEU A 39 19.56 3.92 -29.90
N ASN A 40 19.22 4.74 -30.91
CA ASN A 40 19.91 4.82 -32.20
C ASN A 40 20.38 6.25 -32.53
N VAL A 41 21.08 6.89 -31.59
CA VAL A 41 21.48 8.31 -31.66
C VAL A 41 22.17 8.67 -32.99
N GLU A 42 23.15 7.87 -33.41
CA GLU A 42 23.93 8.15 -34.62
C GLU A 42 23.08 8.10 -35.90
N GLU A 43 22.12 7.17 -35.95
CA GLU A 43 21.19 7.05 -37.07
C GLU A 43 20.25 8.26 -37.13
N ILE A 44 19.75 8.72 -35.99
CA ILE A 44 18.88 9.90 -35.94
C ILE A 44 19.63 11.16 -36.36
N ILE A 45 20.88 11.33 -35.91
CA ILE A 45 21.73 12.45 -36.34
C ILE A 45 21.85 12.47 -37.87
N LYS A 46 22.13 11.33 -38.49
CA LYS A 46 22.17 11.20 -39.96
C LYS A 46 20.82 11.49 -40.61
N LYS A 47 19.73 10.93 -40.08
CA LYS A 47 18.36 11.12 -40.59
C LYS A 47 17.89 12.56 -40.53
N ARG A 48 18.38 13.34 -39.56
CA ARG A 48 18.09 14.77 -39.41
C ARG A 48 19.06 15.66 -40.21
N GLU A 49 19.96 15.05 -40.98
CA GLU A 49 20.98 15.73 -41.78
C GLU A 49 21.82 16.69 -40.92
N ILE A 50 22.16 16.25 -39.69
CA ILE A 50 23.01 16.99 -38.77
C ILE A 50 24.47 16.64 -39.07
N ILE A 51 25.30 17.64 -39.33
CA ILE A 51 26.70 17.47 -39.73
C ILE A 51 27.57 17.53 -38.47
N LEU A 52 27.99 16.38 -37.96
CA LEU A 52 28.89 16.35 -36.80
C LEU A 52 30.25 16.96 -37.18
N ASN A 53 30.64 18.03 -36.49
CA ASN A 53 31.99 18.55 -36.57
C ASN A 53 32.95 17.48 -36.03
N GLU A 54 33.84 16.96 -36.86
CA GLU A 54 34.96 16.15 -36.41
C GLU A 54 35.80 16.99 -35.43
N LYS A 55 35.65 16.78 -34.12
CA LYS A 55 36.65 17.28 -33.18
C LYS A 55 37.98 16.61 -33.56
N ALA A 56 38.95 17.44 -33.93
CA ALA A 56 40.32 17.04 -34.22
C ALA A 56 40.82 16.02 -33.19
N ILE A 57 41.12 14.81 -33.65
CA ILE A 57 41.91 13.82 -32.92
C ILE A 57 43.35 14.36 -32.91
N THR A 58 43.63 15.38 -32.12
CA THR A 58 45.00 15.83 -31.83
C THR A 58 45.36 15.40 -30.41
N GLY A 59 45.84 14.15 -30.31
CA GLY A 59 46.74 13.68 -29.26
C GLY A 59 46.11 13.29 -27.91
N ASN A 60 46.04 11.99 -27.63
CA ASN A 60 46.17 11.25 -26.35
C ASN A 60 45.83 11.89 -24.98
N LYS A 61 45.04 12.96 -24.90
CA LYS A 61 44.45 13.49 -23.67
C LYS A 61 42.95 13.59 -23.86
N ILE A 62 42.21 12.68 -23.21
CA ILE A 62 40.74 12.74 -23.12
C ILE A 62 40.39 14.08 -22.48
N GLN A 63 39.82 15.01 -23.26
CA GLN A 63 39.30 16.27 -22.75
C GLN A 63 38.16 15.93 -21.77
N LYS A 64 38.25 16.31 -20.49
CA LYS A 64 37.16 16.14 -19.53
C LYS A 64 35.98 17.00 -20.02
N ASP A 65 35.00 16.40 -20.68
CA ASP A 65 33.75 17.06 -20.95
C ASP A 65 33.03 17.28 -19.60
N ASN A 66 32.73 18.55 -19.29
CA ASN A 66 31.90 18.90 -18.15
C ASN A 66 30.54 18.20 -18.23
N ALA A 67 29.87 18.04 -17.09
CA ALA A 67 28.53 17.49 -17.07
C ALA A 67 27.57 18.37 -17.88
N CYS A 68 26.59 17.74 -18.53
CA CYS A 68 25.66 18.36 -19.45
C CYS A 68 24.86 19.46 -18.75
N ALA A 69 24.79 20.64 -19.36
CA ALA A 69 24.05 21.80 -18.83
C ALA A 69 22.55 21.50 -18.59
N ALA A 70 21.98 20.48 -19.25
CA ALA A 70 20.57 20.15 -19.12
C ALA A 70 20.25 18.89 -18.31
N CYS A 71 21.13 17.88 -18.29
CA CYS A 71 20.88 16.63 -17.57
C CYS A 71 21.89 16.33 -16.46
N LEU A 72 22.85 17.22 -16.20
CA LEU A 72 23.85 17.08 -15.16
C LEU A 72 24.68 15.78 -15.26
N GLY A 73 24.72 15.13 -16.42
CA GLY A 73 25.39 13.85 -16.62
C GLY A 73 24.46 12.63 -16.67
N LEU A 74 23.17 12.76 -16.34
CA LEU A 74 22.26 11.62 -16.15
C LEU A 74 22.14 10.69 -17.38
N ILE A 75 22.25 11.26 -18.57
CA ILE A 75 22.21 10.55 -19.86
C ILE A 75 23.44 10.90 -20.72
N GLN A 76 24.59 11.12 -20.08
CA GLN A 76 25.85 11.48 -20.73
C GLN A 76 26.97 10.58 -20.22
N LYS A 77 27.75 10.01 -21.14
CA LYS A 77 28.96 9.26 -20.80
C LYS A 77 30.09 10.20 -20.34
N PRO A 78 30.92 9.80 -19.36
CA PRO A 78 30.88 8.51 -18.64
C PRO A 78 29.93 8.51 -17.42
N TYR A 79 29.33 9.65 -17.06
CA TYR A 79 28.56 9.82 -15.83
C TYR A 79 27.36 8.85 -15.70
N CYS A 80 26.62 8.62 -16.80
CA CYS A 80 25.49 7.70 -16.78
C CYS A 80 25.91 6.24 -16.57
N ASP A 81 27.07 5.84 -17.09
CA ASP A 81 27.57 4.47 -16.96
C ASP A 81 27.90 4.19 -15.48
N ILE A 82 28.56 5.13 -14.81
CA ILE A 82 28.86 5.05 -13.36
C ILE A 82 27.58 4.94 -12.52
N ILE A 83 26.52 5.67 -12.87
CA ILE A 83 25.24 5.60 -12.18
C ILE A 83 24.61 4.22 -12.35
N VAL A 84 24.58 3.69 -13.56
CA VAL A 84 23.99 2.39 -13.87
C VAL A 84 24.78 1.26 -13.22
N GLU A 85 26.11 1.32 -13.22
CA GLU A 85 26.96 0.35 -12.51
C GLU A 85 26.62 0.28 -11.01
N ARG A 86 26.43 1.44 -10.36
CA ARG A 86 26.03 1.49 -8.95
C ARG A 86 24.61 0.96 -8.72
N VAL A 87 23.66 1.30 -9.60
CA VAL A 87 22.31 0.74 -9.55
C VAL A 87 22.36 -0.78 -9.65
N LEU A 88 23.12 -1.33 -10.58
CA LEU A 88 23.24 -2.78 -10.77
C LEU A 88 23.87 -3.47 -9.56
N LYS A 89 24.91 -2.87 -8.99
CA LYS A 89 25.57 -3.40 -7.79
C LYS A 89 24.59 -3.51 -6.61
N ASP A 90 23.83 -2.44 -6.34
CA ASP A 90 22.93 -2.44 -5.19
C ASP A 90 21.70 -3.33 -5.42
N LEU A 91 21.34 -3.62 -6.68
CA LEU A 91 20.26 -4.56 -7.01
C LEU A 91 20.62 -6.03 -6.74
N GLU A 92 21.91 -6.40 -6.66
CA GLU A 92 22.32 -7.79 -6.40
C GLU A 92 21.88 -8.30 -5.01
N GLU A 93 21.59 -7.39 -4.07
CA GLU A 93 21.20 -7.72 -2.70
C GLU A 93 19.69 -8.03 -2.55
N ALA A 94 18.89 -7.83 -3.60
CA ALA A 94 17.44 -7.90 -3.53
C ALA A 94 16.87 -9.31 -3.78
N ASP A 95 16.19 -9.87 -2.78
CA ASP A 95 15.65 -11.24 -2.81
C ASP A 95 14.13 -11.28 -3.02
N TYR A 96 13.62 -10.69 -4.11
CA TYR A 96 12.19 -10.75 -4.48
C TYR A 96 11.93 -11.79 -5.58
N ASP A 97 10.91 -12.63 -5.41
CA ASP A 97 10.50 -13.68 -6.36
C ASP A 97 9.60 -13.21 -7.51
N CYS A 98 9.51 -11.90 -7.75
CA CYS A 98 8.70 -11.33 -8.81
C CYS A 98 9.36 -11.45 -10.19
N ASP A 99 8.61 -11.90 -11.19
CA ASP A 99 9.09 -11.96 -12.58
C ASP A 99 9.15 -10.59 -13.26
N THR A 100 8.41 -9.62 -12.73
CA THR A 100 8.33 -8.27 -13.29
C THR A 100 8.79 -7.22 -12.29
N PHE A 101 9.18 -6.05 -12.79
CA PHE A 101 9.44 -4.87 -11.97
C PHE A 101 9.02 -3.59 -12.70
N ASN A 102 8.69 -2.56 -11.93
CA ASN A 102 8.62 -1.18 -12.36
C ASN A 102 9.87 -0.45 -11.87
N ILE A 103 10.30 0.59 -12.59
CA ILE A 103 11.42 1.44 -12.18
C ILE A 103 11.01 2.92 -12.17
N ALA A 104 11.36 3.60 -11.09
CA ALA A 104 11.13 5.01 -10.86
C ALA A 104 12.45 5.73 -10.56
N LEU A 105 12.49 7.04 -10.85
CA LEU A 105 13.63 7.88 -10.54
C LEU A 105 13.20 9.00 -9.58
N THR A 106 13.99 9.19 -8.53
CA THR A 106 13.95 10.39 -7.71
C THR A 106 15.05 11.33 -8.17
N LEU A 107 14.65 12.38 -8.89
CA LEU A 107 15.52 13.39 -9.47
C LEU A 107 15.44 14.71 -8.68
N PRO A 108 16.56 15.43 -8.54
CA PRO A 108 16.60 16.81 -8.05
C PRO A 108 15.64 17.76 -8.78
N VAL A 109 15.09 18.74 -8.08
CA VAL A 109 14.25 19.82 -8.64
C VAL A 109 15.01 20.64 -9.69
N SER A 110 16.34 20.75 -9.57
CA SER A 110 17.24 21.33 -10.58
C SER A 110 16.97 20.85 -12.01
N PHE A 111 16.52 19.60 -12.20
CA PHE A 111 16.18 19.11 -13.54
C PHE A 111 14.96 19.81 -14.16
N GLN A 112 13.96 20.17 -13.35
CA GLN A 112 12.78 20.91 -13.81
C GLN A 112 13.16 22.36 -14.12
N LEU A 113 13.98 22.99 -13.26
CA LEU A 113 14.52 24.33 -13.48
C LEU A 113 15.32 24.42 -14.78
N ARG A 114 16.29 23.52 -14.96
CA ARG A 114 17.14 23.49 -16.15
C ARG A 114 16.35 23.18 -17.41
N ALA A 115 15.35 22.29 -17.35
CA ALA A 115 14.46 22.03 -18.48
C ALA A 115 13.63 23.27 -18.87
N HIS A 116 13.14 24.04 -17.89
CA HIS A 116 12.41 25.28 -18.13
C HIS A 116 13.32 26.37 -18.71
N SER A 117 14.51 26.58 -18.14
CA SER A 117 15.52 27.51 -18.68
C SER A 117 15.91 27.17 -20.12
N MET A 118 16.13 25.89 -20.43
CA MET A 118 16.41 25.44 -21.80
C MET A 118 15.26 25.72 -22.76
N PHE A 119 14.01 25.54 -22.33
CA PHE A 119 12.84 25.87 -23.13
C PHE A 119 12.77 27.38 -23.44
N LEU A 120 12.95 28.25 -22.43
CA LEU A 120 12.96 29.71 -22.63
C LEU A 120 14.07 30.14 -23.59
N TYR A 121 15.26 29.54 -23.49
CA TYR A 121 16.37 29.82 -24.39
C TYR A 121 16.04 29.48 -25.85
N LEU A 122 15.47 28.29 -26.09
CA LEU A 122 15.03 27.87 -27.43
C LEU A 122 13.89 28.73 -27.96
N GLN A 123 12.93 29.08 -27.10
CA GLN A 123 11.80 29.94 -27.48
C GLN A 123 12.28 31.33 -27.90
N SER A 124 13.26 31.90 -27.19
CA SER A 124 13.85 33.20 -27.51
C SER A 124 14.65 33.16 -28.83
N LYS A 125 15.49 32.14 -29.02
CA LYS A 125 16.41 32.07 -30.17
C LYS A 125 15.78 31.49 -31.44
N TYR A 126 14.84 30.57 -31.30
CA TYR A 126 14.17 29.84 -32.38
C TYR A 126 12.66 29.71 -32.14
N PRO A 127 11.89 30.83 -32.16
CA PRO A 127 10.47 30.82 -31.79
C PRO A 127 9.62 29.93 -32.70
N LYS A 128 9.84 29.94 -34.02
CA LYS A 128 9.09 29.09 -34.96
C LYS A 128 9.35 27.60 -34.73
N PHE A 129 10.63 27.22 -34.59
CA PHE A 129 11.03 25.84 -34.26
C PHE A 129 10.41 25.39 -32.93
N SER A 130 10.50 26.23 -31.90
CA SER A 130 10.02 25.90 -30.57
C SER A 130 8.49 25.75 -30.54
N ASN A 131 7.75 26.65 -31.17
CA ASN A 131 6.29 26.55 -31.28
C ASN A 131 5.84 25.31 -32.05
N PHE A 132 6.58 24.90 -33.08
CA PHE A 132 6.28 23.71 -33.87
C PHE A 132 6.55 22.40 -33.10
N HIS A 133 7.72 22.27 -32.47
CA HIS A 133 8.14 21.03 -31.80
C HIS A 133 7.61 20.91 -30.36
N PHE A 134 7.37 22.05 -29.70
CA PHE A 134 6.92 22.17 -28.30
C PHE A 134 5.64 23.03 -28.18
N PRO A 135 4.53 22.65 -28.84
CA PRO A 135 3.30 23.46 -28.88
C PRO A 135 2.64 23.69 -27.51
N LEU A 136 3.00 22.89 -26.50
CA LEU A 136 2.51 23.02 -25.13
C LEU A 136 3.35 23.97 -24.27
N GLY A 137 4.34 24.65 -24.85
CA GLY A 137 5.23 25.55 -24.11
C GLY A 137 6.18 24.84 -23.14
N VAL A 138 6.41 23.53 -23.35
CA VAL A 138 7.30 22.71 -22.52
C VAL A 138 7.97 21.64 -23.37
N VAL A 139 9.17 21.23 -22.95
CA VAL A 139 9.84 20.08 -23.56
C VAL A 139 9.08 18.80 -23.23
N THR A 140 8.64 18.11 -24.28
CA THR A 140 7.71 16.98 -24.19
C THR A 140 8.36 15.72 -23.60
N VAL A 141 9.63 15.45 -23.93
CA VAL A 141 10.37 14.31 -23.41
C VAL A 141 11.22 14.70 -22.20
N GLY A 142 10.81 14.21 -21.04
CA GLY A 142 11.55 14.35 -19.80
C GLY A 142 12.85 13.56 -19.82
N VAL A 143 13.85 14.03 -19.08
CA VAL A 143 15.13 13.31 -18.94
C VAL A 143 14.95 11.91 -18.36
N LYS A 144 13.97 11.75 -17.46
CA LYS A 144 13.61 10.49 -16.81
C LYS A 144 13.10 9.47 -17.83
N ASP A 145 12.39 9.93 -18.85
CA ASP A 145 11.78 9.07 -19.86
C ASP A 145 12.87 8.49 -20.76
N VAL A 146 13.81 9.34 -21.17
CA VAL A 146 15.02 8.91 -21.90
C VAL A 146 15.86 7.94 -21.08
N TRP A 147 16.10 8.25 -19.80
CA TRP A 147 16.85 7.34 -18.93
C TRP A 147 16.17 5.97 -18.87
N LYS A 148 14.84 5.92 -18.67
CA LYS A 148 14.08 4.66 -18.66
C LYS A 148 14.17 3.92 -19.99
N TRP A 149 14.07 4.61 -21.13
CA TRP A 149 14.17 3.95 -22.44
C TRP A 149 15.52 3.30 -22.67
N VAL A 150 16.60 3.94 -22.22
CA VAL A 150 17.96 3.48 -22.46
C VAL A 150 18.39 2.42 -21.45
N PHE A 151 18.10 2.61 -20.17
CA PHE A 151 18.72 1.81 -19.10
C PHE A 151 17.79 0.76 -18.50
N THR A 152 16.47 0.90 -18.60
CA THR A 152 15.55 -0.15 -18.12
C THR A 152 15.77 -1.49 -18.85
N PRO A 153 15.98 -1.55 -20.19
CA PRO A 153 16.28 -2.82 -20.86
C PRO A 153 17.58 -3.47 -20.39
N VAL A 154 18.59 -2.66 -20.06
CA VAL A 154 19.88 -3.13 -19.52
C VAL A 154 19.67 -3.75 -18.14
N ILE A 155 18.96 -3.05 -17.26
CA ILE A 155 18.62 -3.54 -15.92
C ILE A 155 17.78 -4.81 -15.99
N ALA A 156 16.75 -4.85 -16.85
CA ALA A 156 15.88 -6.00 -17.04
C ALA A 156 16.65 -7.26 -17.45
N LYS A 157 17.57 -7.12 -18.42
CA LYS A 157 18.42 -8.22 -18.88
C LYS A 157 19.32 -8.77 -17.78
N LEU A 158 19.93 -7.88 -16.99
CA LEU A 158 20.87 -8.28 -15.93
C LEU A 158 20.17 -8.87 -14.70
N GLN A 159 18.98 -8.37 -14.38
CA GLN A 159 18.15 -8.89 -13.28
C GLN A 159 17.38 -10.15 -13.65
N ASN A 160 17.39 -10.57 -14.92
CA ASN A 160 16.55 -11.65 -15.43
C ASN A 160 15.05 -11.45 -15.08
N LYS A 161 14.58 -10.20 -15.13
CA LYS A 161 13.19 -9.80 -14.86
C LYS A 161 12.65 -8.95 -16.01
N LYS A 162 11.33 -8.92 -16.18
CA LYS A 162 10.67 -8.13 -17.23
C LYS A 162 10.21 -6.77 -16.69
N PHE A 163 10.45 -5.70 -17.43
CA PHE A 163 9.86 -4.42 -17.07
C PHE A 163 8.35 -4.42 -17.32
N SER A 164 7.58 -3.97 -16.32
CA SER A 164 6.14 -3.70 -16.45
C SER A 164 5.77 -2.49 -15.60
N THR A 165 5.02 -1.55 -16.17
CA THR A 165 4.52 -0.38 -15.42
C THR A 165 3.46 -0.73 -14.39
N SER A 166 2.86 -1.91 -14.49
CA SER A 166 1.85 -2.43 -13.55
C SER A 166 2.44 -3.45 -12.58
N SER A 167 3.78 -3.58 -12.52
CA SER A 167 4.41 -4.51 -11.59
C SER A 167 4.25 -4.05 -10.14
N ASP A 168 4.03 -5.01 -9.25
CA ASP A 168 3.98 -4.78 -7.81
C ASP A 168 5.36 -4.52 -7.19
N LEU A 169 6.44 -4.98 -7.82
CA LEU A 169 7.80 -4.66 -7.40
C LEU A 169 8.23 -3.34 -8.01
N THR A 170 8.45 -2.32 -7.18
CA THR A 170 8.95 -1.01 -7.61
C THR A 170 10.39 -0.79 -7.17
N ILE A 171 11.27 -0.60 -8.14
CA ILE A 171 12.65 -0.14 -7.94
C ILE A 171 12.67 1.38 -8.05
N THR A 172 13.03 2.08 -6.98
CA THR A 172 13.21 3.54 -6.98
C THR A 172 14.68 3.88 -6.91
N VAL A 173 15.21 4.49 -7.96
CA VAL A 173 16.60 4.98 -8.01
C VAL A 173 16.62 6.45 -7.56
N ALA A 174 17.23 6.72 -6.42
CA ALA A 174 17.45 8.06 -5.92
C ALA A 174 18.78 8.63 -6.43
N LEU A 175 18.72 9.88 -6.91
CA LEU A 175 19.84 10.61 -7.45
C LEU A 175 19.95 11.94 -6.74
N LYS A 176 21.18 12.40 -6.50
CA LYS A 176 21.46 13.67 -5.81
C LYS A 176 22.39 14.57 -6.62
N TYR A 177 22.19 15.86 -6.47
CA TYR A 177 23.01 16.89 -7.09
C TYR A 177 23.53 17.86 -6.03
N ALA A 178 24.85 18.03 -5.97
CA ALA A 178 25.50 18.76 -4.88
C ALA A 178 25.08 20.23 -4.78
N ASP A 179 24.75 20.85 -5.92
CA ASP A 179 24.38 22.27 -5.99
C ASP A 179 22.85 22.50 -6.12
N GLU A 180 22.03 21.47 -5.86
CA GLU A 180 20.57 21.58 -5.96
C GLU A 180 20.00 22.72 -5.13
N GLU A 181 20.44 22.86 -3.88
CA GLU A 181 19.94 23.91 -2.98
C GLU A 181 20.25 25.30 -3.53
N LYS A 182 21.47 25.51 -4.02
CA LYS A 182 21.91 26.80 -4.59
C LYS A 182 21.08 27.17 -5.82
N GLU A 183 20.77 26.20 -6.68
CA GLU A 183 19.92 26.46 -7.84
C GLU A 183 18.47 26.73 -7.46
N CYS A 184 17.93 25.99 -6.50
CA CYS A 184 16.49 26.06 -6.26
C CYS A 184 16.06 27.21 -5.33
N ILE A 185 17.00 27.85 -4.62
CA ILE A 185 16.71 28.89 -3.62
C ILE A 185 15.85 30.05 -4.15
N SER A 186 16.10 30.52 -5.38
CA SER A 186 15.37 31.65 -5.97
C SER A 186 13.92 31.27 -6.28
N LEU A 187 13.66 30.08 -6.81
CA LEU A 187 12.32 29.58 -7.09
C LEU A 187 11.49 29.47 -5.81
N PHE A 188 12.10 29.01 -4.72
CA PHE A 188 11.38 28.91 -3.44
C PHE A 188 11.08 30.28 -2.85
N SER A 189 12.01 31.23 -3.00
CA SER A 189 11.80 32.62 -2.60
C SER A 189 10.70 33.31 -3.42
N MET A 190 10.52 32.93 -4.69
CA MET A 190 9.40 33.41 -5.52
C MET A 190 8.04 32.86 -5.11
N PHE A 191 7.99 31.66 -4.52
CA PHE A 191 6.75 30.94 -4.20
C PHE A 191 6.74 30.39 -2.75
N PRO A 192 6.90 31.25 -1.73
CA PRO A 192 7.09 30.81 -0.35
C PRO A 192 5.92 29.96 0.17
N ASP A 193 4.68 30.25 -0.25
CA ASP A 193 3.50 29.50 0.18
C ASP A 193 3.49 28.04 -0.30
N LYS A 194 4.09 27.77 -1.47
CA LYS A 194 4.14 26.44 -2.09
C LYS A 194 5.27 25.55 -1.58
N PHE A 195 6.27 26.15 -0.94
CA PHE A 195 7.46 25.49 -0.41
C PHE A 195 7.66 25.76 1.08
N SER A 196 6.65 26.29 1.77
CA SER A 196 6.72 26.59 3.19
C SER A 196 6.97 25.33 4.00
N ARG A 197 7.85 25.44 5.01
CA ARG A 197 8.11 24.39 6.01
C ARG A 197 6.80 24.08 6.72
N THR A 198 6.07 23.06 6.29
CA THR A 198 4.83 22.68 6.94
C THR A 198 5.19 22.06 8.29
N LYS A 199 4.55 22.54 9.38
CA LYS A 199 4.68 22.06 10.76
C LYS A 199 4.13 20.62 10.97
N ASN A 200 4.30 19.71 10.01
CA ASN A 200 3.87 18.33 10.17
C ASN A 200 4.97 17.49 10.83
N ARG A 201 4.83 17.40 12.15
CA ARG A 201 5.45 16.44 13.07
C ARG A 201 5.49 15.02 12.46
N LYS A 202 6.69 14.48 12.24
CA LYS A 202 7.14 13.13 12.70
C LYS A 202 8.50 12.69 12.15
N ASN A 203 9.03 13.34 11.11
CA ASN A 203 10.35 12.98 10.56
C ASN A 203 11.37 14.09 10.86
N GLN A 204 11.88 14.14 12.09
CA GLN A 204 13.12 14.85 12.39
C GLN A 204 14.27 14.01 11.81
N GLY A 205 14.80 14.40 10.64
CA GLY A 205 16.03 13.79 10.11
C GLY A 205 16.36 13.97 8.63
N SER A 206 15.41 14.35 7.76
CA SER A 206 15.67 14.46 6.32
C SER A 206 15.31 15.84 5.76
N PHE A 207 16.20 16.39 4.94
CA PHE A 207 16.12 17.68 4.25
C PHE A 207 15.09 17.72 3.09
N ASP A 208 14.02 16.91 3.15
CA ASP A 208 12.99 16.70 2.11
C ASP A 208 12.02 17.91 1.92
N ASN A 209 12.53 19.13 1.82
CA ASN A 209 11.73 20.36 1.63
C ASN A 209 11.38 20.65 0.15
N PHE A 210 11.71 19.78 -0.81
CA PHE A 210 11.57 20.05 -2.24
C PHE A 210 10.45 19.22 -2.88
N SER A 211 9.21 19.67 -2.72
CA SER A 211 8.09 19.07 -3.46
C SER A 211 8.27 19.30 -4.98
N ARG A 212 8.67 18.24 -5.69
CA ARG A 212 8.78 18.22 -7.16
C ARG A 212 7.48 18.65 -7.85
N LYS A 213 6.33 18.39 -7.23
CA LYS A 213 5.03 18.83 -7.74
C LYS A 213 4.84 20.33 -7.55
N SER A 214 5.28 20.88 -6.43
CA SER A 214 5.29 22.33 -6.19
C SER A 214 6.20 23.03 -7.21
N ALA A 215 7.37 22.48 -7.52
CA ALA A 215 8.26 23.03 -8.54
C ALA A 215 7.67 22.96 -9.96
N GLU A 216 7.11 21.81 -10.35
CA GLU A 216 6.44 21.66 -11.64
C GLU A 216 5.30 22.69 -11.83
N THR A 217 4.46 22.87 -10.81
CA THR A 217 3.34 23.83 -10.88
C THR A 217 3.77 25.27 -10.77
N SER A 218 4.91 25.56 -10.14
CA SER A 218 5.46 26.92 -10.03
C SER A 218 6.12 27.36 -11.33
N LEU A 219 6.89 26.48 -11.97
CA LEU A 219 7.53 26.75 -13.26
C LEU A 219 6.53 26.90 -14.42
N LYS A 220 5.32 26.37 -14.28
CA LYS A 220 4.23 26.57 -15.28
C LYS A 220 3.60 27.96 -15.21
N ILE A 221 3.71 28.65 -14.07
CA ILE A 221 3.03 29.93 -13.83
C ILE A 221 4.00 31.10 -13.61
N VAL A 222 5.30 30.82 -13.50
CA VAL A 222 6.31 31.85 -13.33
C VAL A 222 6.38 32.68 -14.61
N ASP A 223 6.47 34.00 -14.44
CA ASP A 223 6.72 34.91 -15.53
C ASP A 223 8.15 34.73 -16.07
N SER A 224 8.31 34.75 -17.40
CA SER A 224 9.59 34.46 -18.07
C SER A 224 10.66 35.51 -17.77
N ASP A 225 10.29 36.78 -17.63
CA ASP A 225 11.22 37.86 -17.34
C ASP A 225 11.69 37.74 -15.89
N LYS A 226 10.75 37.53 -14.96
CA LYS A 226 11.06 37.27 -13.55
C LYS A 226 11.92 36.01 -13.35
N PHE A 227 11.69 34.97 -14.14
CA PHE A 227 12.55 33.78 -14.13
C PHE A 227 13.97 34.14 -14.59
N SER A 228 14.09 34.87 -15.70
CA SER A 228 15.39 35.24 -16.31
C SER A 228 16.19 36.24 -15.46
N GLU A 229 15.55 37.02 -14.59
CA GLU A 229 16.23 37.86 -13.58
C GLU A 229 16.95 37.03 -12.51
N CYS A 230 16.43 35.84 -12.20
CA CYS A 230 16.95 34.99 -11.12
C CYS A 230 17.76 33.78 -11.61
N TYR A 231 17.65 33.44 -12.88
CA TYR A 231 18.19 32.23 -13.47
C TYR A 231 18.87 32.51 -14.81
N ALA A 232 20.03 31.89 -15.03
CA ALA A 232 20.66 31.91 -16.34
C ALA A 232 19.80 31.18 -17.39
N VAL A 233 19.63 31.81 -18.55
CA VAL A 233 18.92 31.29 -19.73
C VAL A 233 19.85 31.46 -20.93
N PRO A 234 20.57 30.42 -21.38
CA PRO A 234 20.46 29.00 -21.02
C PRO A 234 21.10 28.68 -19.65
N PRO A 235 20.83 27.49 -19.07
CA PRO A 235 21.47 27.10 -17.82
C PRO A 235 22.98 26.98 -17.98
N VAL A 236 23.72 27.36 -16.94
CA VAL A 236 25.18 27.28 -16.93
C VAL A 236 25.66 25.83 -16.98
N ILE A 237 26.83 25.62 -17.59
CA ILE A 237 27.56 24.35 -17.50
C ILE A 237 27.89 24.12 -16.02
N PRO A 238 27.44 23.01 -15.42
CA PRO A 238 27.65 22.74 -14.00
C PRO A 238 29.10 22.36 -13.69
N ASP A 239 29.55 22.73 -12.50
CA ASP A 239 30.86 22.32 -11.96
C ASP A 239 30.86 20.88 -11.40
N SER A 240 29.67 20.37 -11.09
CA SER A 240 29.45 19.04 -10.53
C SER A 240 28.43 18.24 -11.34
N ASN A 241 28.44 16.93 -11.22
CA ASN A 241 27.50 16.03 -11.90
C ASN A 241 26.45 15.46 -10.94
N ILE A 242 25.34 14.98 -11.51
CA ILE A 242 24.40 14.11 -10.82
C ILE A 242 25.11 12.82 -10.40
N VAL A 243 24.84 12.36 -9.18
CA VAL A 243 25.39 11.12 -8.67
C VAL A 243 24.29 10.21 -8.14
N TYR A 244 24.55 8.91 -8.25
CA TYR A 244 23.77 7.89 -7.55
C TYR A 244 23.79 8.14 -6.04
N ASP A 245 22.62 8.06 -5.41
CA ASP A 245 22.48 8.17 -3.96
C ASP A 245 22.14 6.82 -3.34
N SER A 246 21.02 6.23 -3.75
CA SER A 246 20.51 4.96 -3.21
C SER A 246 19.50 4.31 -4.15
N ILE A 247 19.20 3.03 -3.93
CA ILE A 247 18.00 2.38 -4.43
C ILE A 247 17.08 2.03 -3.27
N THR A 248 15.78 2.01 -3.54
CA THR A 248 14.78 1.42 -2.66
C THR A 248 13.95 0.46 -3.49
N MET A 249 13.82 -0.78 -3.02
CA MET A 249 12.95 -1.78 -3.62
C MET A 249 11.83 -2.06 -2.64
N LEU A 250 10.59 -2.00 -3.13
CA LEU A 250 9.41 -2.31 -2.34
C LEU A 250 8.42 -3.07 -3.20
N HIS A 251 7.84 -4.11 -2.63
CA HIS A 251 6.70 -4.81 -3.19
C HIS A 251 5.39 -4.25 -2.64
N SER A 252 4.37 -4.11 -3.48
CA SER A 252 3.00 -3.82 -3.05
C SER A 252 2.54 -4.82 -1.98
N SER A 253 1.75 -4.39 -1.00
CA SER A 253 1.19 -5.34 -0.03
C SER A 253 0.36 -6.42 -0.71
N VAL A 254 0.51 -7.67 -0.27
CA VAL A 254 -0.38 -8.78 -0.62
C VAL A 254 -1.26 -9.14 0.57
N TYR A 255 -2.39 -9.80 0.32
CA TYR A 255 -3.39 -10.08 1.34
C TYR A 255 -3.73 -11.56 1.30
N ILE A 256 -3.60 -12.23 2.44
CA ILE A 256 -4.02 -13.62 2.62
C ILE A 256 -5.22 -13.64 3.54
N ALA A 257 -6.32 -14.23 3.11
CA ALA A 257 -7.55 -14.36 3.89
C ALA A 257 -7.87 -15.81 4.21
N GLY A 258 -8.66 -16.01 5.26
CA GLY A 258 -9.21 -17.31 5.65
C GLY A 258 -10.30 -17.15 6.70
N ARG A 259 -10.61 -18.26 7.37
CA ARG A 259 -11.43 -18.25 8.59
C ARG A 259 -10.67 -18.90 9.74
N TYR A 260 -10.79 -18.32 10.93
CA TYR A 260 -10.23 -18.91 12.14
C TYR A 260 -11.32 -19.39 13.09
N ASN A 261 -11.12 -20.56 13.69
CA ASN A 261 -11.71 -20.94 14.95
C ASN A 261 -10.77 -20.58 16.08
N LYS A 262 -11.36 -20.20 17.20
CA LYS A 262 -10.66 -19.97 18.46
C LYS A 262 -11.27 -20.90 19.50
N LEU A 263 -10.49 -21.84 19.98
CA LEU A 263 -10.92 -22.87 20.93
C LEU A 263 -10.56 -22.50 22.38
N SER A 264 -9.52 -21.68 22.56
CA SER A 264 -9.08 -21.17 23.86
C SER A 264 -10.06 -20.13 24.44
N ARG A 265 -10.27 -20.15 25.76
CA ARG A 265 -10.98 -19.10 26.53
C ARG A 265 -10.04 -18.14 27.27
N VAL A 266 -8.74 -18.22 27.00
CA VAL A 266 -7.71 -17.38 27.63
C VAL A 266 -6.79 -16.73 26.61
N LEU A 267 -7.25 -16.63 25.35
CA LEU A 267 -6.49 -16.07 24.23
C LEU A 267 -7.17 -14.79 23.70
N PRO A 268 -6.49 -13.64 23.65
CA PRO A 268 -7.02 -12.45 23.00
C PRO A 268 -6.97 -12.58 21.47
N GLN A 269 -7.84 -11.87 20.75
CA GLN A 269 -7.81 -11.88 19.27
C GLN A 269 -6.55 -11.17 18.71
N THR A 270 -6.16 -10.06 19.33
CA THR A 270 -4.97 -9.26 18.97
C THR A 270 -4.10 -9.07 20.21
N PRO A 271 -2.79 -8.79 20.08
CA PRO A 271 -1.89 -8.63 21.22
C PRO A 271 -2.45 -7.67 22.28
N TRP A 272 -2.58 -8.15 23.51
CA TRP A 272 -3.17 -7.36 24.59
C TRP A 272 -2.08 -6.65 25.40
N LEU A 273 -1.80 -5.42 24.99
CA LEU A 273 -0.83 -4.55 25.65
C LEU A 273 -1.55 -3.47 26.46
N ILE A 274 -1.13 -3.25 27.72
CA ILE A 274 -1.55 -2.12 28.55
C ILE A 274 -0.27 -1.41 29.00
N ASN A 275 -0.12 -0.13 28.64
CA ASN A 275 1.07 0.67 28.92
C ASN A 275 2.39 0.01 28.43
N GLY A 276 2.32 -0.71 27.30
CA GLY A 276 3.46 -1.44 26.73
C GLY A 276 3.71 -2.82 27.34
N GLU A 277 3.05 -3.15 28.45
CA GLU A 277 3.16 -4.48 29.08
C GLU A 277 2.12 -5.45 28.53
N ARG A 278 2.58 -6.65 28.16
CA ARG A 278 1.74 -7.74 27.72
C ARG A 278 0.93 -8.31 28.87
N LYS A 279 -0.40 -8.42 28.70
CA LYS A 279 -1.32 -8.95 29.72
C LYS A 279 -1.60 -10.43 29.57
N LEU A 280 -1.60 -10.95 28.35
CA LEU A 280 -1.73 -12.37 28.05
C LEU A 280 -0.72 -12.73 26.97
N GLU A 281 -0.13 -13.92 27.11
CA GLU A 281 0.76 -14.48 26.11
C GLU A 281 -0.01 -14.89 24.86
N GLY A 282 0.58 -14.60 23.70
CA GLY A 282 -0.01 -14.87 22.39
C GLY A 282 -1.29 -14.10 22.08
N SER A 283 -1.75 -14.28 20.83
CA SER A 283 -3.06 -13.86 20.35
C SER A 283 -3.43 -14.65 19.10
N VAL A 284 -4.72 -14.63 18.71
CA VAL A 284 -5.15 -15.21 17.42
C VAL A 284 -4.33 -14.64 16.27
N GLU A 285 -4.17 -13.32 16.21
CA GLU A 285 -3.34 -12.63 15.23
C GLU A 285 -1.89 -13.16 15.18
N GLU A 286 -1.23 -13.35 16.32
CA GLU A 286 0.17 -13.80 16.37
C GLU A 286 0.33 -15.26 15.94
N LEU A 287 -0.59 -16.13 16.38
CA LEU A 287 -0.60 -17.56 16.01
C LEU A 287 -0.83 -17.78 14.51
N ILE A 288 -1.57 -16.87 13.86
CA ILE A 288 -1.85 -16.96 12.42
C ILE A 288 -0.78 -16.23 11.60
N SER A 289 -0.49 -14.98 11.94
CA SER A 289 0.35 -14.11 11.10
C SER A 289 1.84 -14.47 11.19
N GLY A 290 2.28 -15.04 12.32
CA GLY A 290 3.67 -15.45 12.52
C GLY A 290 4.16 -16.46 11.48
N PRO A 291 3.50 -17.63 11.34
CA PRO A 291 3.83 -18.61 10.30
C PRO A 291 3.74 -18.05 8.88
N MET A 292 2.67 -17.29 8.58
CA MET A 292 2.52 -16.66 7.26
C MET A 292 3.69 -15.73 6.95
N LYS A 293 4.09 -14.86 7.89
CA LYS A 293 5.19 -13.91 7.73
C LYS A 293 6.52 -14.62 7.44
N ARG A 294 6.77 -15.80 8.01
CA ARG A 294 7.99 -16.59 7.75
C ARG A 294 8.06 -17.11 6.32
N ILE A 295 6.94 -17.57 5.77
CA ILE A 295 6.87 -18.10 4.40
C ILE A 295 6.88 -16.96 3.36
N ILE A 296 6.04 -15.95 3.58
CA ILE A 296 5.90 -14.78 2.69
C ILE A 296 7.12 -13.84 2.77
N LYS A 297 7.90 -13.95 3.85
CA LYS A 297 9.06 -13.09 4.15
C LYS A 297 8.71 -11.60 4.03
N SER A 298 7.59 -11.20 4.63
CA SER A 298 7.17 -9.79 4.64
C SER A 298 7.87 -9.02 5.75
N GLN A 299 8.14 -7.73 5.53
CA GLN A 299 8.72 -6.84 6.53
C GLN A 299 7.82 -6.76 7.77
N ASP A 300 6.52 -6.62 7.53
CA ASP A 300 5.51 -6.52 8.58
C ASP A 300 4.19 -7.15 8.16
N THR A 301 3.26 -7.26 9.10
CA THR A 301 1.91 -7.79 8.90
C THR A 301 0.86 -6.93 9.58
N ARG A 302 -0.33 -6.83 8.99
CA ARG A 302 -1.52 -6.26 9.66
C ARG A 302 -2.69 -7.23 9.58
N PHE A 303 -3.24 -7.58 10.72
CA PHE A 303 -4.38 -8.47 10.83
C PHE A 303 -5.70 -7.70 10.93
N ALA A 304 -6.74 -8.20 10.26
CA ALA A 304 -8.11 -7.74 10.44
C ALA A 304 -9.09 -8.90 10.34
N ALA A 305 -10.19 -8.82 11.08
CA ALA A 305 -11.25 -9.83 11.08
C ALA A 305 -12.64 -9.20 11.00
N SER A 306 -13.65 -9.98 10.60
CA SER A 306 -15.04 -9.50 10.53
C SER A 306 -15.64 -9.43 11.93
N GLY A 307 -15.26 -8.40 12.68
CA GLY A 307 -15.58 -8.22 14.09
C GLY A 307 -14.63 -8.95 15.05
N ARG A 308 -15.03 -8.99 16.32
CA ARG A 308 -14.19 -9.45 17.43
C ARG A 308 -15.00 -10.11 18.54
N GLU A 309 -14.42 -11.14 19.14
CA GLU A 309 -14.89 -11.78 20.36
C GLU A 309 -14.04 -11.41 21.59
N ASP A 310 -14.63 -11.56 22.79
CA ASP A 310 -13.91 -11.38 24.06
C ASP A 310 -12.88 -12.52 24.27
N VAL A 311 -11.93 -12.33 25.19
CA VAL A 311 -10.88 -13.30 25.53
C VAL A 311 -11.45 -14.67 25.92
N ASP A 312 -12.53 -14.68 26.69
CA ASP A 312 -13.22 -15.86 27.22
C ASP A 312 -14.23 -16.50 26.26
N VAL A 313 -14.37 -15.95 25.06
CA VAL A 313 -15.32 -16.42 24.05
C VAL A 313 -14.61 -17.25 23.00
N ARG A 314 -15.16 -18.44 22.70
CA ARG A 314 -14.71 -19.29 21.59
C ARG A 314 -15.37 -18.88 20.29
N THR A 315 -14.74 -19.20 19.17
CA THR A 315 -15.32 -19.08 17.83
C THR A 315 -15.26 -20.44 17.16
N LEU A 316 -16.42 -21.03 16.93
CA LEU A 316 -16.64 -22.40 16.47
C LEU A 316 -17.23 -22.40 15.05
N GLY A 317 -17.85 -23.51 14.64
CA GLY A 317 -18.42 -23.71 13.31
C GLY A 317 -17.43 -23.39 12.19
N ARG A 318 -17.90 -22.63 11.19
CA ARG A 318 -17.09 -22.19 10.04
C ARG A 318 -16.01 -21.18 10.40
N GLY A 319 -15.98 -20.67 11.63
CA GLY A 319 -14.98 -19.72 12.09
C GLY A 319 -15.25 -18.28 11.65
N ARG A 320 -14.45 -17.35 12.16
CA ARG A 320 -14.55 -15.93 11.81
C ARG A 320 -13.65 -15.61 10.60
N PRO A 321 -14.18 -14.94 9.58
CA PRO A 321 -13.39 -14.42 8.47
C PRO A 321 -12.31 -13.43 8.90
N PHE A 322 -11.13 -13.52 8.31
CA PHE A 322 -10.00 -12.63 8.54
C PHE A 322 -9.14 -12.43 7.29
N TYR A 323 -8.29 -11.41 7.29
CA TYR A 323 -7.14 -11.30 6.41
C TYR A 323 -5.89 -10.83 7.15
N VAL A 324 -4.73 -11.15 6.57
CA VAL A 324 -3.42 -10.62 6.92
C VAL A 324 -2.87 -9.87 5.72
N GLU A 325 -2.67 -8.55 5.86
CA GLU A 325 -1.89 -7.73 4.93
C GLU A 325 -0.41 -7.99 5.20
N HIS A 326 0.31 -8.46 4.20
CA HIS A 326 1.76 -8.62 4.22
C HIS A 326 2.42 -7.41 3.57
N ILE A 327 3.18 -6.64 4.36
CA ILE A 327 3.85 -5.41 3.91
C ILE A 327 5.23 -5.75 3.37
N ASP A 328 5.51 -5.31 2.15
CA ASP A 328 6.76 -5.58 1.43
C ASP A 328 7.14 -7.08 1.42
N PRO A 329 6.27 -7.95 0.86
CA PRO A 329 6.51 -9.38 0.78
C PRO A 329 7.64 -9.70 -0.21
N HIS A 330 8.53 -10.61 0.19
CA HIS A 330 9.63 -11.09 -0.66
C HIS A 330 9.31 -12.41 -1.36
N ARG A 331 8.25 -13.10 -0.92
CA ARG A 331 7.73 -14.33 -1.52
C ARG A 331 6.24 -14.22 -1.77
N VAL A 332 5.84 -14.15 -3.03
CA VAL A 332 4.44 -14.08 -3.45
C VAL A 332 4.04 -15.19 -4.42
N GLN A 333 5.01 -15.94 -4.97
CA GLN A 333 4.78 -17.11 -5.81
C GLN A 333 4.48 -18.35 -4.94
N ILE A 334 3.34 -18.32 -4.24
CA ILE A 334 2.89 -19.44 -3.40
C ILE A 334 1.84 -20.23 -4.16
N ASP A 335 2.15 -21.49 -4.48
CA ASP A 335 1.20 -22.39 -5.12
C ASP A 335 0.14 -22.91 -4.13
N PHE A 336 -0.89 -23.55 -4.69
CA PHE A 336 -1.99 -24.10 -3.90
C PHE A 336 -1.50 -25.09 -2.83
N GLY A 337 -0.58 -26.00 -3.18
CA GLY A 337 -0.10 -27.02 -2.25
C GLY A 337 0.63 -26.41 -1.06
N THR A 338 1.48 -25.42 -1.31
CA THR A 338 2.21 -24.66 -0.29
C THR A 338 1.24 -23.87 0.60
N MET A 339 0.20 -23.26 0.02
CA MET A 339 -0.83 -22.57 0.80
C MET A 339 -1.60 -23.53 1.73
N ARG A 340 -1.91 -24.74 1.27
CA ARG A 340 -2.53 -25.78 2.11
C ARG A 340 -1.59 -26.26 3.22
N GLN A 341 -0.31 -26.47 2.90
CA GLN A 341 0.68 -26.85 3.91
C GLN A 341 0.85 -25.76 4.99
N LEU A 342 0.82 -24.48 4.60
CA LEU A 342 0.86 -23.36 5.53
C LEU A 342 -0.35 -23.36 6.48
N GLU A 343 -1.54 -23.72 5.99
CA GLU A 343 -2.72 -23.90 6.82
C GLU A 343 -2.52 -25.00 7.87
N ASP A 344 -2.00 -26.16 7.46
CA ASP A 344 -1.67 -27.27 8.35
C ASP A 344 -0.59 -26.90 9.39
N ASP A 345 0.42 -26.16 8.97
CA ASP A 345 1.51 -25.71 9.85
C ASP A 345 0.98 -24.73 10.91
N ILE A 346 0.14 -23.76 10.53
CA ILE A 346 -0.54 -22.86 11.49
C ILE A 346 -1.36 -23.67 12.49
N ASN A 347 -2.15 -24.63 12.00
CA ASN A 347 -3.02 -25.45 12.85
C ASN A 347 -2.24 -26.30 13.84
N LYS A 348 -1.08 -26.82 13.42
CA LYS A 348 -0.19 -27.60 14.26
C LYS A 348 0.52 -26.72 15.30
N GLU A 349 1.05 -25.57 14.88
CA GLU A 349 1.78 -24.64 15.76
C GLU A 349 0.88 -23.97 16.79
N ALA A 350 -0.39 -23.71 16.43
CA ALA A 350 -1.38 -23.14 17.33
C ALA A 350 -1.82 -24.09 18.48
N ASN A 351 -1.34 -25.34 18.48
CA ASN A 351 -1.49 -26.32 19.58
C ASN A 351 -2.93 -26.42 20.14
N GLY A 352 -3.92 -26.42 19.26
CA GLY A 352 -5.33 -26.54 19.62
C GLY A 352 -5.98 -25.27 20.20
N GLU A 353 -5.29 -24.13 20.20
CA GLU A 353 -5.90 -22.84 20.59
C GLU A 353 -6.65 -22.17 19.45
N VAL A 354 -6.11 -22.27 18.23
CA VAL A 354 -6.64 -21.71 17.00
C VAL A 354 -6.60 -22.76 15.90
N PHE A 355 -7.59 -22.74 15.02
CA PHE A 355 -7.61 -23.52 13.78
C PHE A 355 -7.98 -22.60 12.63
N VAL A 356 -7.28 -22.68 11.51
CA VAL A 356 -7.46 -21.88 10.31
C VAL A 356 -7.89 -22.78 9.15
N ARG A 357 -8.77 -22.24 8.31
CA ARG A 357 -9.21 -22.83 7.05
C ARG A 357 -9.29 -21.80 5.93
N ASP A 358 -9.42 -22.29 4.71
CA ASP A 358 -9.70 -21.50 3.50
C ASP A 358 -8.63 -20.44 3.17
N LEU A 359 -7.36 -20.66 3.57
CA LEU A 359 -6.27 -19.73 3.25
C LEU A 359 -6.10 -19.50 1.74
N GLN A 360 -6.22 -18.25 1.33
CA GLN A 360 -6.07 -17.87 -0.08
C GLN A 360 -5.61 -16.42 -0.21
N PHE A 361 -4.92 -16.12 -1.31
CA PHE A 361 -4.71 -14.73 -1.69
C PHE A 361 -6.03 -14.08 -2.07
N ILE A 362 -6.16 -12.81 -1.74
CA ILE A 362 -7.28 -11.97 -2.13
C ILE A 362 -6.79 -10.65 -2.70
N ASP A 363 -7.61 -10.06 -3.57
CA ASP A 363 -7.39 -8.69 -4.02
C ASP A 363 -7.74 -7.69 -2.93
N LYS A 364 -7.08 -6.53 -2.97
CA LYS A 364 -7.36 -5.40 -2.07
C LYS A 364 -8.82 -4.93 -2.13
N SER A 365 -9.50 -5.09 -3.26
CA SER A 365 -10.93 -4.76 -3.42
C SER A 365 -11.82 -5.63 -2.53
N ALA A 366 -11.42 -6.87 -2.22
CA ALA A 366 -12.19 -7.79 -1.39
C ALA A 366 -12.22 -7.39 0.10
N LEU A 367 -11.32 -6.50 0.53
CA LEU A 367 -11.25 -6.06 1.93
C LEU A 367 -12.50 -5.30 2.38
N GLU A 368 -13.21 -4.64 1.45
CA GLU A 368 -14.47 -3.95 1.74
C GLU A 368 -15.56 -4.93 2.21
N MET A 369 -15.55 -6.17 1.68
CA MET A 369 -16.52 -7.20 2.06
C MET A 369 -16.42 -7.57 3.54
N LEU A 370 -15.20 -7.59 4.10
CA LEU A 370 -14.99 -7.90 5.51
C LEU A 370 -15.65 -6.85 6.43
N LYS A 371 -15.49 -5.57 6.07
CA LYS A 371 -16.03 -4.42 6.80
C LYS A 371 -17.55 -4.38 6.72
N VAL A 372 -18.11 -4.56 5.52
CA VAL A 372 -19.57 -4.67 5.34
C VAL A 372 -20.11 -5.86 6.13
N GLY A 373 -19.39 -6.99 6.14
CA GLY A 373 -19.74 -8.18 6.92
C GLY A 373 -19.80 -7.95 8.44
N GLU A 374 -18.88 -7.14 8.96
CA GLU A 374 -18.86 -6.78 10.38
C GLU A 374 -20.13 -6.04 10.78
N GLU A 375 -20.54 -5.07 9.94
CA GLU A 375 -21.65 -4.14 10.20
C GLU A 375 -23.04 -4.73 9.89
N THR A 376 -23.15 -5.62 8.90
CA THR A 376 -24.46 -6.00 8.33
C THR A 376 -24.85 -7.45 8.57
N LYS A 377 -23.89 -8.38 8.61
CA LYS A 377 -24.22 -9.81 8.67
C LYS A 377 -24.60 -10.24 10.07
N THR A 378 -25.53 -11.18 10.18
CA THR A 378 -25.94 -11.74 11.47
C THR A 378 -24.89 -12.71 12.00
N LYS A 379 -24.94 -12.94 13.31
CA LYS A 379 -24.02 -13.85 14.01
C LYS A 379 -24.83 -14.80 14.87
N GLU A 380 -24.38 -16.05 14.90
CA GLU A 380 -24.99 -17.11 15.71
C GLU A 380 -24.11 -17.40 16.92
N TYR A 381 -24.76 -17.60 18.06
CA TYR A 381 -24.10 -17.81 19.33
C TYR A 381 -24.73 -18.98 20.06
N ARG A 382 -23.94 -19.56 20.97
CA ARG A 382 -24.42 -20.46 22.01
C ARG A 382 -23.89 -19.98 23.35
N ALA A 383 -24.78 -19.79 24.31
CA ALA A 383 -24.43 -19.42 25.67
C ALA A 383 -24.85 -20.50 26.66
N LEU A 384 -24.00 -20.75 27.64
CA LEU A 384 -24.31 -21.52 28.84
C LEU A 384 -24.75 -20.54 29.92
N CYS A 385 -26.00 -20.63 30.31
CA CYS A 385 -26.63 -19.73 31.28
C CYS A 385 -26.98 -20.49 32.55
N PHE A 386 -27.07 -19.78 33.66
CA PHE A 386 -27.49 -20.33 34.93
C PHE A 386 -28.49 -19.41 35.62
N LEU A 387 -29.34 -20.03 36.44
CA LEU A 387 -30.32 -19.38 37.28
C LEU A 387 -29.66 -18.88 38.57
N LEU A 388 -29.95 -17.63 38.97
CA LEU A 388 -29.38 -17.04 40.18
C LEU A 388 -30.12 -17.46 41.46
N ASP A 389 -31.45 -17.63 41.40
CA ASP A 389 -32.26 -18.13 42.52
C ASP A 389 -32.86 -19.52 42.21
N PRO A 390 -32.36 -20.61 42.82
CA PRO A 390 -32.89 -21.96 42.63
C PRO A 390 -34.39 -22.13 42.94
N LYS A 391 -35.01 -21.20 43.68
CA LYS A 391 -36.46 -21.24 43.93
C LYS A 391 -37.29 -20.99 42.68
N GLU A 392 -36.76 -20.24 41.71
CA GLU A 392 -37.44 -19.94 40.45
C GLU A 392 -37.29 -21.05 39.40
N ARG A 393 -36.62 -22.17 39.74
CA ARG A 393 -36.27 -23.24 38.80
C ARG A 393 -37.45 -23.75 37.99
N ASP A 394 -38.54 -24.11 38.65
CA ASP A 394 -39.71 -24.69 37.96
C ASP A 394 -40.40 -23.66 37.07
N ASN A 395 -40.46 -22.40 37.51
CA ASN A 395 -40.98 -21.29 36.73
C ASN A 395 -40.11 -21.02 35.49
N CYS A 396 -38.80 -20.90 35.68
CA CYS A 396 -37.81 -20.73 34.62
C CYS A 396 -37.90 -21.85 33.59
N ASN A 397 -37.87 -23.12 34.03
CA ASN A 397 -37.95 -24.29 33.15
C ASN A 397 -39.24 -24.34 32.35
N ASN A 398 -40.35 -23.88 32.90
CA ASN A 398 -41.60 -23.78 32.16
C ASN A 398 -41.58 -22.63 31.15
N ARG A 399 -41.08 -21.45 31.52
CA ARG A 399 -40.93 -20.29 30.63
C ARG A 399 -40.01 -20.56 29.45
N LEU A 400 -38.92 -21.29 29.68
CA LEU A 400 -37.94 -21.65 28.64
C LEU A 400 -38.54 -22.48 27.50
N LYS A 401 -39.60 -23.26 27.75
CA LYS A 401 -40.25 -24.11 26.71
C LYS A 401 -40.93 -23.26 25.64
N ASP A 402 -41.53 -22.14 26.03
CA ASP A 402 -42.33 -21.29 25.14
C ASP A 402 -41.54 -20.06 24.65
N LEU A 403 -40.35 -19.81 25.21
CA LEU A 403 -39.55 -18.61 24.96
C LEU A 403 -39.26 -18.37 23.47
N SER A 404 -39.04 -19.42 22.68
CA SER A 404 -38.73 -19.28 21.25
C SER A 404 -39.86 -18.61 20.44
N SER A 405 -41.11 -18.71 20.89
CA SER A 405 -42.27 -18.11 20.23
C SER A 405 -42.32 -16.58 20.34
N GLN A 406 -41.50 -15.99 21.24
CA GLN A 406 -41.46 -14.54 21.45
C GLN A 406 -40.57 -13.79 20.44
N PHE A 407 -39.81 -14.51 19.60
CA PHE A 407 -38.84 -13.94 18.66
C PHE A 407 -39.41 -13.82 17.24
N PRO A 408 -39.02 -12.80 16.45
CA PRO A 408 -37.93 -11.86 16.68
C PRO A 408 -38.24 -10.78 17.73
N VAL A 409 -37.22 -10.36 18.48
CA VAL A 409 -37.32 -9.31 19.51
C VAL A 409 -36.39 -8.16 19.18
N LYS A 410 -36.90 -6.93 19.28
CA LYS A 410 -36.09 -5.71 19.31
C LYS A 410 -35.75 -5.35 20.74
N LEU A 411 -34.50 -4.99 20.98
CA LEU A 411 -34.00 -4.55 22.27
C LEU A 411 -33.26 -3.23 22.17
N GLN A 412 -33.29 -2.46 23.25
CA GLN A 412 -32.53 -1.24 23.45
C GLN A 412 -31.32 -1.55 24.32
N GLN A 413 -30.13 -1.43 23.75
CA GLN A 413 -28.86 -1.74 24.39
C GLN A 413 -28.05 -0.46 24.63
N ALA A 414 -27.94 -0.04 25.89
CA ALA A 414 -26.93 0.96 26.24
C ALA A 414 -25.52 0.36 26.09
N THR A 415 -24.52 1.20 25.80
CA THR A 415 -23.11 0.79 25.79
C THR A 415 -22.79 0.05 27.11
N PRO A 416 -22.36 -1.23 27.09
CA PRO A 416 -22.13 -2.02 28.29
C PRO A 416 -21.15 -1.39 29.27
N ILE A 417 -21.38 -1.56 30.58
CA ILE A 417 -20.51 -0.98 31.63
C ILE A 417 -19.03 -1.34 31.39
N ARG A 418 -18.76 -2.61 31.11
CA ARG A 418 -17.39 -3.13 30.92
C ARG A 418 -16.62 -2.56 29.73
N VAL A 419 -17.27 -1.84 28.82
CA VAL A 419 -16.62 -1.21 27.65
C VAL A 419 -16.72 0.32 27.65
N LEU A 420 -17.29 0.93 28.70
CA LEU A 420 -17.46 2.38 28.80
C LEU A 420 -16.15 3.17 28.75
N HIS A 421 -15.05 2.58 29.21
CA HIS A 421 -13.72 3.19 29.13
C HIS A 421 -13.18 3.30 27.69
N ARG A 422 -13.79 2.59 26.74
CA ARG A 422 -13.33 2.53 25.33
C ARG A 422 -14.37 3.01 24.33
N ARG A 423 -15.65 3.07 24.69
CA ARG A 423 -16.76 3.36 23.78
C ARG A 423 -17.62 4.49 24.33
N PRO A 424 -18.10 5.41 23.46
CA PRO A 424 -19.03 6.44 23.90
C PRO A 424 -20.35 5.83 24.38
N VAL A 425 -20.95 6.48 25.37
CA VAL A 425 -22.29 6.13 25.89
C VAL A 425 -23.31 6.39 24.79
N ALA A 426 -24.05 5.36 24.40
CA ALA A 426 -25.20 5.47 23.51
C ALA A 426 -26.13 4.28 23.71
N VAL A 427 -27.42 4.48 23.48
CA VAL A 427 -28.42 3.42 23.42
C VAL A 427 -28.66 3.07 21.95
N ARG A 428 -28.64 1.77 21.63
CA ARG A 428 -28.78 1.28 20.26
C ARG A 428 -29.85 0.21 20.21
N GLU A 429 -30.77 0.34 19.24
CA GLU A 429 -31.69 -0.73 18.94
C GLU A 429 -30.94 -1.90 18.28
N ARG A 430 -31.20 -3.12 18.75
CA ARG A 430 -30.68 -4.38 18.19
C ARG A 430 -31.80 -5.39 18.08
N THR A 431 -31.58 -6.41 17.25
CA THR A 431 -32.58 -7.46 17.01
C THR A 431 -31.99 -8.82 17.35
N ILE A 432 -32.69 -9.59 18.17
CA ILE A 432 -32.50 -11.04 18.26
C ILE A 432 -33.51 -11.66 17.29
N HIS A 433 -33.01 -12.32 16.24
CA HIS A 433 -33.85 -12.83 15.16
C HIS A 433 -34.58 -14.11 15.57
N TRP A 434 -33.87 -15.02 16.22
CA TRP A 434 -34.45 -16.23 16.80
C TRP A 434 -33.63 -16.66 18.03
N LEU A 435 -34.28 -17.40 18.93
CA LEU A 435 -33.64 -18.02 20.09
C LEU A 435 -34.25 -19.40 20.35
N LYS A 436 -33.40 -20.36 20.72
CA LYS A 436 -33.75 -21.71 21.15
C LYS A 436 -33.11 -22.00 22.49
N THR A 437 -33.79 -22.81 23.31
CA THR A 437 -33.34 -23.17 24.66
C THR A 437 -33.16 -24.67 24.76
N THR A 438 -32.26 -25.12 25.63
CA THR A 438 -32.08 -26.54 25.94
C THR A 438 -31.69 -26.67 27.41
N LEU A 439 -32.50 -27.40 28.18
CA LEU A 439 -32.18 -27.73 29.56
C LEU A 439 -31.09 -28.79 29.63
N LEU A 440 -30.16 -28.64 30.57
CA LEU A 440 -29.18 -29.68 30.84
C LEU A 440 -29.81 -30.78 31.71
N ARG A 441 -29.48 -32.04 31.39
CA ARG A 441 -30.05 -33.19 32.11
C ARG A 441 -29.48 -33.34 33.53
N GLU A 442 -28.22 -32.95 33.71
CA GLU A 442 -27.44 -33.21 34.91
C GLU A 442 -27.51 -32.06 35.93
N ASP A 443 -27.76 -30.84 35.47
CA ASP A 443 -27.90 -29.65 36.30
C ASP A 443 -29.19 -28.90 35.95
N LYS A 444 -30.11 -28.81 36.91
CA LYS A 444 -31.43 -28.23 36.71
C LYS A 444 -31.43 -26.70 36.79
N ASP A 445 -30.33 -26.10 37.25
CA ASP A 445 -30.17 -24.65 37.35
C ASP A 445 -29.41 -24.07 36.17
N VAL A 446 -28.95 -24.92 35.24
CA VAL A 446 -28.13 -24.53 34.09
C VAL A 446 -28.84 -24.95 32.79
N PHE A 447 -28.80 -24.06 31.81
CA PHE A 447 -29.39 -24.29 30.49
C PHE A 447 -28.54 -23.63 29.41
N THR A 448 -28.69 -24.09 28.17
CA THR A 448 -28.06 -23.43 27.03
C THR A 448 -29.08 -22.67 26.20
N ILE A 449 -28.68 -21.52 25.68
CA ILE A 449 -29.41 -20.82 24.63
C ILE A 449 -28.60 -20.80 23.35
N SER A 450 -29.26 -21.00 22.22
CA SER A 450 -28.73 -20.75 20.89
C SER A 450 -29.51 -19.61 20.27
N LEU A 451 -28.84 -18.65 19.65
CA LEU A 451 -29.49 -17.45 19.14
C LEU A 451 -28.78 -16.86 17.92
N ASN A 452 -29.56 -16.23 17.05
CA ASN A 452 -29.08 -15.43 15.94
C ASN A 452 -29.41 -13.96 16.18
N THR A 453 -28.41 -13.09 15.96
CA THR A 453 -28.53 -11.67 16.32
C THR A 453 -28.04 -10.76 15.20
N GLN A 454 -28.58 -9.55 15.19
CA GLN A 454 -28.05 -8.43 14.41
C GLN A 454 -26.58 -8.18 14.78
N ALA A 455 -25.79 -7.73 13.82
CA ALA A 455 -24.42 -7.28 14.05
C ALA A 455 -24.31 -6.29 15.23
N GLY A 456 -23.25 -6.45 16.03
CA GLY A 456 -22.95 -5.56 17.16
C GLY A 456 -23.93 -5.67 18.34
N THR A 457 -24.65 -6.78 18.47
CA THR A 457 -25.46 -7.11 19.67
C THR A 457 -24.56 -7.66 20.77
N TYR A 458 -24.69 -7.14 21.98
CA TYR A 458 -23.90 -7.58 23.13
C TYR A 458 -24.59 -8.74 23.86
N ILE A 459 -24.12 -9.96 23.65
CA ILE A 459 -24.85 -11.18 24.07
C ILE A 459 -24.87 -11.36 25.59
N LYS A 460 -23.75 -11.11 26.28
CA LYS A 460 -23.66 -11.21 27.75
C LYS A 460 -24.67 -10.28 28.40
N GLU A 461 -24.72 -9.04 27.94
CA GLU A 461 -25.62 -8.01 28.45
C GLU A 461 -27.10 -8.24 28.08
N PHE A 462 -27.38 -8.91 26.96
CA PHE A 462 -28.73 -9.41 26.69
C PHE A 462 -29.16 -10.47 27.72
N ILE A 463 -28.24 -11.33 28.17
CA ILE A 463 -28.53 -12.39 29.15
C ILE A 463 -28.74 -11.80 30.54
N HIS A 464 -27.74 -11.13 31.10
CA HIS A 464 -27.76 -10.65 32.50
C HIS A 464 -28.39 -9.25 32.69
N GLY A 465 -28.73 -8.57 31.60
CA GLY A 465 -29.44 -7.29 31.61
C GLY A 465 -28.59 -6.05 31.93
N ASP A 466 -27.33 -6.22 32.31
CA ASP A 466 -26.37 -5.15 32.64
C ASP A 466 -26.98 -4.13 33.62
N PHE A 467 -27.60 -4.63 34.70
CA PHE A 467 -28.32 -3.83 35.70
C PHE A 467 -29.43 -2.93 35.10
N GLY A 468 -30.18 -3.48 34.14
CA GLY A 468 -31.29 -2.79 33.47
C GLY A 468 -30.86 -1.86 32.32
N ARG A 469 -29.62 -1.95 31.85
CA ARG A 469 -29.10 -1.18 30.72
C ARG A 469 -29.39 -1.82 29.35
N THR A 470 -29.83 -3.07 29.35
CA THR A 470 -30.36 -3.78 28.17
C THR A 470 -31.83 -4.14 28.40
N LYS A 471 -32.72 -3.69 27.51
CA LYS A 471 -34.18 -3.94 27.64
C LYS A 471 -34.87 -4.26 26.30
N PRO A 472 -35.67 -5.34 26.19
CA PRO A 472 -35.76 -6.41 27.19
C PRO A 472 -34.46 -7.23 27.25
N CYS A 473 -34.12 -7.71 28.45
CA CYS A 473 -33.10 -8.74 28.66
C CYS A 473 -33.73 -10.13 28.81
N LEU A 474 -32.93 -11.19 28.82
CA LEU A 474 -33.41 -12.57 28.94
C LEU A 474 -34.22 -12.77 30.23
N GLY A 475 -33.79 -12.20 31.36
CA GLY A 475 -34.52 -12.29 32.62
C GLY A 475 -35.91 -11.63 32.56
N GLU A 476 -36.02 -10.47 31.91
CA GLU A 476 -37.32 -9.83 31.66
C GLU A 476 -38.22 -10.69 30.76
N LEU A 477 -37.67 -11.31 29.71
CA LEU A 477 -38.41 -12.23 28.82
C LEU A 477 -38.85 -13.53 29.52
N LEU A 478 -38.13 -13.95 30.57
CA LEU A 478 -38.50 -15.07 31.44
C LEU A 478 -39.52 -14.67 32.53
N GLY A 479 -39.97 -13.41 32.54
CA GLY A 479 -40.96 -12.91 33.50
C GLY A 479 -40.35 -12.35 34.78
N GLY A 480 -39.14 -11.77 34.69
CA GLY A 480 -38.43 -11.16 35.82
C GLY A 480 -37.54 -12.14 36.59
N ILE A 481 -37.11 -13.23 35.96
CA ILE A 481 -36.25 -14.24 36.58
C ILE A 481 -34.79 -13.89 36.33
N ASP A 482 -34.00 -13.76 37.40
CA ASP A 482 -32.60 -13.40 37.29
C ASP A 482 -31.75 -14.59 36.77
N VAL A 483 -31.04 -14.36 35.67
CA VAL A 483 -30.14 -15.31 35.02
C VAL A 483 -28.83 -14.65 34.65
N ASP A 484 -27.76 -15.42 34.60
CA ASP A 484 -26.44 -14.95 34.17
C ASP A 484 -25.73 -16.01 33.29
N ILE A 485 -24.54 -15.70 32.80
CA ILE A 485 -23.81 -16.45 31.78
C ILE A 485 -22.49 -17.02 32.32
N LEU A 486 -22.25 -18.31 32.09
CA LEU A 486 -21.00 -18.99 32.42
C LEU A 486 -20.03 -19.04 31.24
N ALA A 487 -20.55 -19.22 30.04
CA ALA A 487 -19.75 -19.39 28.83
C ALA A 487 -20.50 -18.92 27.59
N LEU A 488 -19.75 -18.42 26.60
CA LEU A 488 -20.27 -17.98 25.32
C LEU A 488 -19.38 -18.47 24.19
N ASP A 489 -20.02 -18.94 23.12
CA ASP A 489 -19.39 -19.33 21.88
C ASP A 489 -20.06 -18.60 20.72
N VAL A 490 -19.26 -18.14 19.77
CA VAL A 490 -19.71 -17.79 18.43
C VAL A 490 -19.81 -19.09 17.65
N GLU A 491 -20.99 -19.44 17.17
CA GLU A 491 -21.22 -20.67 16.39
C GLU A 491 -21.04 -20.40 14.89
N ASP A 492 -21.48 -19.24 14.40
CA ASP A 492 -21.26 -18.85 13.00
C ASP A 492 -21.23 -17.32 12.82
N VAL A 493 -20.44 -16.89 11.84
CA VAL A 493 -20.45 -15.52 11.31
C VAL A 493 -20.99 -15.65 9.89
N LEU A 494 -22.23 -15.21 9.67
CA LEU A 494 -22.97 -15.42 8.42
C LEU A 494 -22.53 -14.49 7.29
N LEU A 495 -21.23 -14.56 6.98
CA LEU A 495 -20.55 -13.87 5.90
C LEU A 495 -19.91 -14.91 4.98
N ASP A 496 -20.40 -14.99 3.76
CA ASP A 496 -19.88 -15.89 2.72
C ASP A 496 -18.64 -15.28 2.05
N TRP A 497 -17.64 -14.97 2.89
CA TRP A 497 -16.34 -14.47 2.50
C TRP A 497 -15.30 -14.82 3.60
N PRO A 498 -14.06 -15.22 3.26
CA PRO A 498 -13.61 -15.50 1.90
C PRO A 498 -14.34 -16.73 1.31
N PRO A 499 -14.28 -16.97 0.00
CA PRO A 499 -14.83 -18.19 -0.59
C PRO A 499 -14.24 -19.43 0.08
N GLU A 500 -15.04 -20.49 0.24
CA GLU A 500 -14.53 -21.76 0.74
C GLU A 500 -13.54 -22.36 -0.28
N VAL A 501 -12.43 -22.91 0.19
CA VAL A 501 -11.41 -23.52 -0.67
C VAL A 501 -11.61 -25.03 -0.64
N SER A 502 -11.97 -25.62 -1.77
CA SER A 502 -12.14 -27.07 -1.86
C SER A 502 -10.79 -27.77 -1.64
N SER A 503 -10.77 -28.82 -0.81
CA SER A 503 -9.54 -29.60 -0.54
C SER A 503 -9.14 -30.52 -1.70
N LYS A 504 -9.81 -30.43 -2.86
CA LYS A 504 -9.56 -31.25 -4.04
C LYS A 504 -9.31 -30.34 -5.23
N LYS A 505 -8.14 -30.51 -5.84
CA LYS A 505 -7.74 -30.00 -7.15
C LYS A 505 -8.94 -30.03 -8.11
N GLU A 506 -9.59 -28.90 -8.37
CA GLU A 506 -10.29 -28.77 -9.63
C GLU A 506 -9.17 -28.73 -10.68
N GLN A 507 -9.01 -29.85 -11.38
CA GLN A 507 -8.40 -29.85 -12.69
C GLN A 507 -9.25 -28.90 -13.54
N LEU A 508 -8.89 -27.62 -13.56
CA LEU A 508 -9.31 -26.73 -14.62
C LEU A 508 -8.71 -27.30 -15.91
N SER A 509 -9.55 -28.05 -16.60
CA SER A 509 -9.35 -28.42 -17.99
C SER A 509 -9.19 -27.14 -18.79
N GLU A 510 -8.05 -27.01 -19.47
CA GLU A 510 -7.93 -26.14 -20.64
C GLU A 510 -9.03 -26.51 -21.63
N SER A 511 -9.89 -25.54 -21.95
CA SER A 511 -10.79 -25.55 -23.10
C SER A 511 -10.63 -24.26 -23.86
#